data_AF-A0A7J7P8M0-F1
#
_entry.id   AF-A0A7J7P8M0-F1
#
_cell.length_a   1.000
_cell.length_b   1.000
_cell.length_c   1.000
_cell.angle_alpha   90.00
_cell.angle_beta   90.00
_cell.angle_gamma   90.00
#
_symmetry.space_group_name_H-M   'P 1'
#
loop_
_entity.id
_entity.type
_entity.pdbx_description
1 polymer ?
#
loop_
_entity_poly.entity_id
_entity_poly.type
_entity_poly.pdbx_seq_one_letter_code
_entity_poly.pdbx_strand_id
1 'polypeptide(L)'
;MRKEIYLQRDLPMADLFYIQFFTTISFFLLEKQQCKTLYRKALKWVTDQPAGKRSKGRYHILPAHHPWSFKTVHRYMKKATWLLPDMDSIGNWYKPSEVWMEKDLILPYVSNVEICNAKCLSGSESSRTTLLFFRGRLKRNAEGKIRAKLVAEFDSAEGVVIEEGTARGSGKVASQTGMRRSTFCLNPAGDTPSST
;
A
#
# COMPACT_ATOMS: atom_id res chain seq x y z
N MET A 1 -25.72 -13.44 -4.78
CA MET A 1 -24.88 -14.64 -4.56
C MET A 1 -23.80 -14.28 -3.56
N ARG A 2 -23.72 -14.96 -2.41
CA ARG A 2 -22.78 -14.66 -1.31
C ARG A 2 -21.44 -15.31 -1.66
N LYS A 3 -20.35 -14.55 -1.74
CA LYS A 3 -19.00 -15.08 -1.99
C LYS A 3 -18.33 -15.39 -0.66
N GLU A 4 -17.77 -16.57 -0.52
CA GLU A 4 -17.06 -17.00 0.69
C GLU A 4 -15.55 -17.12 0.42
N ILE A 5 -14.74 -16.64 1.38
CA ILE A 5 -13.28 -16.65 1.32
C ILE A 5 -12.80 -17.79 2.21
N TYR A 6 -12.10 -18.76 1.62
CA TYR A 6 -11.52 -19.88 2.35
C TYR A 6 -10.00 -19.79 2.35
N LEU A 7 -9.39 -20.26 3.44
CA LEU A 7 -7.99 -20.65 3.41
C LEU A 7 -7.87 -21.87 2.49
N GLN A 8 -6.82 -21.93 1.66
CA GLN A 8 -6.66 -22.93 0.59
C GLN A 8 -6.60 -24.40 1.06
N ARG A 9 -6.90 -24.70 2.32
CA ARG A 9 -7.08 -26.05 2.87
C ARG A 9 -8.50 -26.60 2.62
N ASP A 10 -9.51 -25.77 2.33
CA ASP A 10 -10.92 -26.18 2.13
C ASP A 10 -11.35 -25.97 0.66
N LEU A 11 -11.07 -26.95 -0.20
CA LEU A 11 -10.79 -26.71 -1.64
C LEU A 11 -11.93 -26.83 -2.68
N PRO A 12 -13.03 -27.60 -2.54
CA PRO A 12 -13.97 -27.74 -3.66
C PRO A 12 -14.90 -26.53 -3.89
N MET A 13 -15.28 -25.82 -2.82
CA MET A 13 -16.41 -24.87 -2.83
C MET A 13 -16.02 -23.39 -2.77
N ALA A 14 -14.74 -23.06 -2.64
CA ALA A 14 -14.31 -21.68 -2.49
C ALA A 14 -14.40 -20.89 -3.81
N ASP A 15 -15.08 -19.73 -3.76
CA ASP A 15 -15.14 -18.78 -4.87
C ASP A 15 -13.82 -18.01 -5.03
N LEU A 16 -13.12 -17.77 -3.91
CA LEU A 16 -11.87 -17.02 -3.83
C LEU A 16 -10.89 -17.69 -2.86
N PHE A 17 -9.61 -17.67 -3.24
CA PHE A 17 -8.50 -18.28 -2.50
C PHE A 17 -7.56 -17.19 -2.01
N TYR A 18 -7.53 -16.95 -0.70
CA TYR A 18 -6.58 -16.01 -0.14
C TYR A 18 -5.21 -16.67 0.07
N ILE A 19 -4.19 -16.12 -0.59
CA ILE A 19 -2.81 -16.58 -0.46
C ILE A 19 -2.18 -15.83 0.73
N GLN A 20 -2.22 -16.43 1.92
CA GLN A 20 -1.52 -15.94 3.12
C GLN A 20 0.01 -16.15 3.01
N PHE A 21 0.62 -15.66 1.93
CA PHE A 21 2.06 -15.68 1.75
C PHE A 21 2.62 -14.32 2.12
N PHE A 22 3.52 -14.27 3.10
CA PHE A 22 4.09 -13.03 3.62
C PHE A 22 5.18 -12.47 2.70
N THR A 23 4.79 -12.11 1.48
CA THR A 23 5.66 -11.51 0.44
C THR A 23 6.56 -10.42 1.01
N THR A 24 5.97 -9.53 1.81
CA THR A 24 6.62 -8.35 2.40
C THR A 24 7.55 -8.72 3.55
N ILE A 25 7.15 -9.60 4.47
CA ILE A 25 8.02 -10.04 5.57
C ILE A 25 9.25 -10.76 5.02
N SER A 26 9.06 -11.64 4.03
CA SER A 26 10.17 -12.32 3.38
C SER A 26 11.16 -11.32 2.77
N PHE A 27 10.68 -10.23 2.15
CA PHE A 27 11.54 -9.20 1.56
C PHE A 27 12.44 -8.51 2.59
N PHE A 28 11.93 -8.26 3.80
CA PHE A 28 12.69 -7.58 4.86
C PHE A 28 13.60 -8.52 5.66
N LEU A 29 13.23 -9.78 5.82
CA LEU A 29 13.95 -10.72 6.69
C LEU A 29 14.95 -11.61 5.96
N LEU A 30 14.78 -11.84 4.65
CA LEU A 30 15.61 -12.79 3.90
C LEU A 30 16.53 -12.06 2.92
N GLU A 31 17.66 -12.71 2.61
CA GLU A 31 18.53 -12.22 1.56
C GLU A 31 17.82 -12.25 0.19
N LYS A 32 18.28 -11.38 -0.72
CA LYS A 32 17.68 -11.22 -2.06
C LYS A 32 17.55 -12.55 -2.82
N GLN A 33 18.53 -13.43 -2.71
CA GLN A 33 18.51 -14.72 -3.42
C GLN A 33 17.57 -15.73 -2.76
N GLN A 34 17.51 -15.75 -1.43
CA GLN A 34 16.56 -16.56 -0.66
C GLN A 34 15.11 -16.13 -0.97
N CYS A 35 14.84 -14.81 -1.01
CA CYS A 35 13.56 -14.24 -1.42
C CYS A 35 13.13 -14.76 -2.80
N LYS A 36 14.01 -14.62 -3.81
CA LYS A 36 13.72 -15.06 -5.18
C LYS A 36 13.38 -16.55 -5.24
N THR A 37 14.12 -17.39 -4.52
CA THR A 37 13.87 -18.83 -4.45
C THR A 37 12.54 -19.12 -3.78
N LEU A 38 12.25 -18.47 -2.65
CA LEU A 38 10.98 -18.61 -1.93
C LEU A 38 9.80 -18.21 -2.81
N TYR A 39 9.89 -17.07 -3.49
CA TYR A 39 8.83 -16.57 -4.39
C TYR A 39 8.54 -17.52 -5.55
N ARG A 40 9.58 -18.15 -6.13
CA ARG A 40 9.40 -19.18 -7.17
C ARG A 40 8.74 -20.43 -6.63
N LYS A 41 9.12 -20.89 -5.44
CA LYS A 41 8.50 -22.05 -4.78
C LYS A 41 7.03 -21.79 -4.45
N ALA A 42 6.72 -20.61 -3.89
CA ALA A 42 5.35 -20.19 -3.61
C ALA A 42 4.51 -20.11 -4.88
N LEU A 43 5.03 -19.47 -5.94
CA LEU A 43 4.36 -19.43 -7.25
C LEU A 43 4.05 -20.84 -7.75
N LYS A 44 5.06 -21.72 -7.80
CA LYS A 44 4.89 -23.10 -8.27
C LYS A 44 3.81 -23.82 -7.47
N TRP A 45 3.86 -23.73 -6.15
CA TRP A 45 2.88 -24.36 -5.28
C TRP A 45 1.47 -23.89 -5.59
N VAL A 46 1.23 -22.57 -5.71
CA VAL A 46 -0.07 -21.99 -6.04
C VAL A 46 -0.56 -22.45 -7.42
N THR A 47 0.31 -22.42 -8.43
CA THR A 47 -0.05 -22.79 -9.80
C THR A 47 -0.32 -24.29 -9.97
N ASP A 48 0.30 -25.14 -9.15
CA ASP A 48 0.13 -26.58 -9.21
C ASP A 48 -1.19 -27.06 -8.56
N GLN A 49 -1.82 -26.23 -7.71
CA GLN A 49 -3.11 -26.54 -7.08
C GLN A 49 -4.25 -26.60 -8.11
N PRO A 50 -5.31 -27.41 -7.89
CA PRO A 50 -6.47 -27.47 -8.79
C PRO A 50 -7.08 -26.09 -9.10
N ALA A 51 -7.21 -25.24 -8.09
CA ALA A 51 -7.69 -23.86 -8.24
C ALA A 51 -6.76 -23.01 -9.13
N GLY A 52 -5.44 -23.17 -8.98
CA GLY A 52 -4.43 -22.50 -9.80
C GLY A 52 -4.51 -22.94 -11.26
N LYS A 53 -4.54 -24.25 -11.51
CA LYS A 53 -4.69 -24.84 -12.86
C LYS A 53 -5.98 -24.41 -13.55
N ARG A 54 -7.10 -24.40 -12.83
CA ARG A 54 -8.43 -24.01 -13.33
C ARG A 54 -8.54 -22.51 -13.64
N SER A 55 -8.13 -21.66 -12.69
CA SER A 55 -8.37 -20.21 -12.77
C SER A 55 -7.23 -19.42 -13.39
N LYS A 56 -6.04 -20.01 -13.51
CA LYS A 56 -4.80 -19.33 -13.88
C LYS A 56 -4.56 -18.07 -13.03
N GLY A 57 -4.86 -18.17 -11.73
CA GLY A 57 -4.71 -17.09 -10.76
C GLY A 57 -5.93 -16.18 -10.58
N ARG A 58 -6.97 -16.25 -11.44
CA ARG A 58 -8.11 -15.31 -11.43
C ARG A 58 -8.91 -15.29 -10.11
N TYR A 59 -8.95 -16.41 -9.41
CA TYR A 59 -9.67 -16.52 -8.13
C TYR A 59 -8.77 -16.39 -6.92
N HIS A 60 -7.55 -15.90 -7.09
CA HIS A 60 -6.62 -15.74 -5.97
C HIS A 60 -6.55 -14.28 -5.53
N ILE A 61 -6.39 -14.09 -4.22
CA ILE A 61 -6.09 -12.80 -3.61
C ILE A 61 -4.67 -12.88 -3.05
N LEU A 62 -3.81 -11.95 -3.44
CA LEU A 62 -2.39 -11.95 -3.07
C LEU A 62 -2.02 -10.62 -2.38
N PRO A 63 -1.52 -10.64 -1.13
CA PRO A 63 -0.91 -9.47 -0.54
C PRO A 63 0.44 -9.19 -1.23
N ALA A 64 0.50 -8.09 -1.98
CA ALA A 64 1.69 -7.58 -2.65
C ALA A 64 2.01 -6.16 -2.12
N HIS A 65 1.89 -5.99 -0.79
CA HIS A 65 1.87 -4.70 -0.12
C HIS A 65 3.19 -3.91 -0.24
N HIS A 66 4.33 -4.57 -0.41
CA HIS A 66 5.59 -3.91 -0.75
C HIS A 66 5.92 -4.09 -2.25
N PRO A 67 6.24 -3.03 -3.01
CA PRO A 67 6.36 -3.10 -4.47
C PRO A 67 7.56 -3.94 -4.96
N TRP A 68 8.59 -4.09 -4.13
CA TRP A 68 9.71 -5.00 -4.43
C TRP A 68 9.44 -6.44 -4.03
N SER A 69 8.49 -6.67 -3.12
CA SER A 69 8.12 -8.03 -2.74
C SER A 69 7.44 -8.71 -3.94
N PHE A 70 7.77 -9.98 -4.17
CA PHE A 70 7.19 -10.76 -5.26
C PHE A 70 7.49 -10.25 -6.71
N LYS A 71 8.23 -9.14 -6.88
CA LYS A 71 8.52 -8.49 -8.17
C LYS A 71 9.06 -9.45 -9.25
N THR A 72 9.86 -10.45 -8.89
CA THR A 72 10.44 -11.38 -9.88
C THR A 72 9.44 -12.37 -10.48
N VAL A 73 8.27 -12.53 -9.85
CA VAL A 73 7.27 -13.55 -10.21
C VAL A 73 5.85 -12.97 -10.37
N HIS A 74 5.61 -11.72 -10.01
CA HIS A 74 4.29 -11.08 -10.04
C HIS A 74 3.58 -11.20 -11.41
N ARG A 75 4.30 -11.13 -12.53
CA ARG A 75 3.76 -11.30 -13.89
C ARG A 75 2.98 -12.60 -14.10
N TYR A 76 3.35 -13.67 -13.39
CA TYR A 76 2.68 -14.97 -13.45
C TYR A 76 1.38 -15.02 -12.66
N MET A 77 1.17 -14.06 -11.77
CA MET A 77 -0.02 -13.90 -10.92
C MET A 77 -0.78 -12.60 -11.23
N LYS A 78 -0.56 -11.96 -12.38
CA LYS A 78 -1.23 -10.69 -12.75
C LYS A 78 -2.76 -10.75 -12.84
N LYS A 79 -3.31 -11.96 -12.95
CA LYS A 79 -4.77 -12.19 -12.97
C LYS A 79 -5.39 -12.26 -11.56
N ALA A 80 -4.57 -12.42 -10.53
CA ALA A 80 -5.04 -12.37 -9.16
C ALA A 80 -5.43 -10.94 -8.79
N THR A 81 -6.33 -10.82 -7.82
CA THR A 81 -6.58 -9.55 -7.13
C THR A 81 -5.41 -9.30 -6.19
N TRP A 82 -4.68 -8.22 -6.41
CA TRP A 82 -3.56 -7.82 -5.56
C TRP A 82 -4.06 -6.87 -4.48
N LEU A 83 -3.56 -7.09 -3.28
CA LEU A 83 -3.70 -6.15 -2.18
C LEU A 83 -2.44 -5.29 -2.17
N LEU A 84 -2.60 -4.03 -2.54
CA LEU A 84 -1.51 -3.11 -2.88
C LEU A 84 -1.49 -1.91 -1.94
N PRO A 85 -0.31 -1.29 -1.77
CA PRO A 85 -0.20 -0.04 -1.01
C PRO A 85 -0.77 1.17 -1.77
N ASP A 86 -0.59 1.18 -3.09
CA ASP A 86 -1.06 2.17 -4.06
C ASP A 86 -0.96 1.59 -5.50
N MET A 87 -1.30 2.39 -6.52
CA MET A 87 -1.38 1.98 -7.93
C MET A 87 -0.12 2.31 -8.77
N ASP A 88 1.05 2.54 -8.16
CA ASP A 88 2.26 2.97 -8.91
C ASP A 88 2.01 4.20 -9.79
N SER A 89 1.89 5.34 -9.12
CA SER A 89 1.60 6.63 -9.73
C SER A 89 2.64 7.14 -10.75
N ILE A 90 3.78 6.47 -10.92
CA ILE A 90 4.86 6.86 -11.85
C ILE A 90 5.04 5.82 -12.98
N GLY A 91 4.38 4.66 -12.91
CA GLY A 91 4.47 3.60 -13.93
C GLY A 91 5.81 2.86 -13.96
N ASN A 92 6.57 2.89 -12.86
CA ASN A 92 7.90 2.28 -12.76
C ASN A 92 7.90 0.88 -12.12
N TRP A 93 6.83 0.53 -11.43
CA TRP A 93 6.67 -0.67 -10.60
C TRP A 93 5.79 -1.73 -11.26
N TYR A 94 4.72 -1.30 -11.92
CA TYR A 94 3.76 -2.17 -12.57
C TYR A 94 3.63 -1.80 -14.06
N LYS A 95 3.63 -2.81 -14.91
CA LYS A 95 3.41 -2.62 -16.34
C LYS A 95 1.92 -2.32 -16.61
N PRO A 96 1.61 -1.68 -17.76
CA PRO A 96 0.23 -1.63 -18.24
C PRO A 96 -0.39 -3.03 -18.22
N SER A 97 -1.64 -3.15 -17.76
CA SER A 97 -2.38 -4.41 -17.55
C SER A 97 -1.98 -5.30 -16.36
N GLU A 98 -1.08 -4.85 -15.46
CA GLU A 98 -0.80 -5.60 -14.22
C GLU A 98 -1.72 -5.19 -13.07
N VAL A 99 -2.05 -3.90 -12.99
CA VAL A 99 -2.88 -3.33 -11.93
C VAL A 99 -3.95 -2.38 -12.48
N TRP A 100 -5.15 -2.42 -11.92
CA TRP A 100 -6.24 -1.48 -12.21
C TRP A 100 -7.36 -1.54 -11.15
N MET A 101 -8.14 -0.48 -11.03
CA MET A 101 -9.11 -0.25 -9.94
C MET A 101 -10.25 -1.29 -9.89
N GLU A 102 -10.66 -1.82 -11.04
CA GLU A 102 -11.74 -2.81 -11.12
C GLU A 102 -11.29 -4.22 -10.69
N LYS A 103 -9.99 -4.47 -10.55
CA LYS A 103 -9.42 -5.76 -10.13
C LYS A 103 -8.76 -5.71 -8.75
N ASP A 104 -7.98 -4.67 -8.49
CA ASP A 104 -7.05 -4.63 -7.36
C ASP A 104 -7.55 -3.73 -6.24
N LEU A 105 -7.17 -4.08 -5.01
CA LEU A 105 -7.58 -3.36 -3.82
C LEU A 105 -6.40 -2.60 -3.24
N ILE A 106 -6.58 -1.30 -3.01
CA ILE A 106 -5.64 -0.50 -2.25
C ILE A 106 -5.91 -0.68 -0.76
N LEU A 107 -4.93 -1.24 -0.05
CA LEU A 107 -4.92 -1.33 1.40
C LEU A 107 -4.01 -0.25 1.97
N PRO A 108 -4.57 0.76 2.64
CA PRO A 108 -3.77 1.81 3.26
C PRO A 108 -2.82 1.22 4.31
N TYR A 109 -1.69 1.90 4.52
CA TYR A 109 -0.80 1.55 5.63
C TYR A 109 -1.46 1.84 6.98
N VAL A 110 -0.84 1.31 8.02
CA VAL A 110 -1.18 1.66 9.39
C VAL A 110 -1.16 3.17 9.53
N SER A 111 -2.21 3.69 10.16
CA SER A 111 -2.34 5.12 10.44
C SER A 111 -1.09 5.64 11.16
N ASN A 112 -0.53 6.74 10.66
CA ASN A 112 0.57 7.42 11.34
C ASN A 112 0.10 8.20 12.58
N VAL A 113 -1.21 8.42 12.74
CA VAL A 113 -1.79 8.99 13.97
C VAL A 113 -2.27 7.90 14.91
N GLU A 114 -2.07 8.13 16.20
CA GLU A 114 -2.61 7.25 17.24
C GLU A 114 -4.13 7.25 17.23
N ILE A 115 -4.71 6.15 17.71
CA ILE A 115 -6.15 5.99 17.82
C ILE A 115 -6.73 7.11 18.70
N CYS A 116 -7.75 7.79 18.19
CA CYS A 116 -8.42 8.90 18.85
C CYS A 116 -9.87 8.49 19.11
N ASN A 117 -10.25 8.40 20.39
CA ASN A 117 -11.62 8.10 20.79
C ASN A 117 -12.52 9.35 20.66
N ALA A 118 -13.83 9.19 20.92
CA ALA A 118 -14.80 10.28 20.78
C ALA A 118 -14.44 11.55 21.58
N LYS A 119 -13.88 11.38 22.80
CA LYS A 119 -13.43 12.51 23.64
C LYS A 119 -12.24 13.26 23.02
N CYS A 120 -11.30 12.52 22.44
CA CYS A 120 -10.17 13.09 21.73
C CYS A 120 -10.60 13.83 20.45
N LEU A 121 -11.58 13.30 19.72
CA LEU A 121 -12.12 13.94 18.52
C LEU A 121 -12.83 15.25 18.87
N SER A 122 -13.75 15.25 19.83
CA SER A 122 -14.47 16.46 20.24
C SER A 122 -13.53 17.54 20.81
N GLY A 123 -12.50 17.13 21.56
CA GLY A 123 -11.51 18.05 22.11
C GLY A 123 -10.54 18.63 21.08
N SER A 124 -10.39 18.01 19.91
CA SER A 124 -9.48 18.47 18.84
C SER A 124 -10.19 19.21 17.71
N GLU A 125 -11.51 19.06 17.57
CA GLU A 125 -12.28 19.63 16.47
C GLU A 125 -12.17 21.17 16.39
N SER A 126 -12.31 21.87 17.51
CA SER A 126 -12.15 23.33 17.56
C SER A 126 -10.72 23.82 17.30
N SER A 127 -9.72 22.91 17.37
CA SER A 127 -8.31 23.24 17.14
C SER A 127 -7.87 23.01 15.69
N ARG A 128 -8.77 22.53 14.82
CA ARG A 128 -8.49 22.27 13.41
C ARG A 128 -8.49 23.55 12.60
N THR A 129 -7.32 24.18 12.54
CA THR A 129 -7.08 25.42 11.77
C THR A 129 -6.52 25.16 10.38
N THR A 130 -6.06 23.93 10.10
CA THR A 130 -5.47 23.55 8.83
C THR A 130 -6.49 22.77 8.00
N LEU A 131 -6.74 23.16 6.76
CA LEU A 131 -7.61 22.43 5.85
C LEU A 131 -6.95 21.13 5.38
N LEU A 132 -5.73 21.21 4.85
CA LEU A 132 -5.03 20.10 4.20
C LEU A 132 -3.58 20.00 4.69
N PHE A 133 -3.15 18.82 5.12
CA PHE A 133 -1.83 18.64 5.70
C PHE A 133 -1.06 17.45 5.13
N PHE A 134 0.22 17.67 4.85
CA PHE A 134 1.23 16.65 4.60
C PHE A 134 2.56 17.08 5.21
N ARG A 135 3.17 16.20 6.01
CA ARG A 135 4.56 16.35 6.45
C ARG A 135 5.31 15.04 6.28
N GLY A 136 6.29 15.04 5.39
CA GLY A 136 7.12 13.88 5.08
C GLY A 136 8.22 14.27 4.11
N ARG A 137 9.03 13.30 3.65
CA ARG A 137 10.09 13.62 2.69
C ARG A 137 9.50 14.08 1.36
N LEU A 138 9.74 15.32 0.96
CA LEU A 138 9.30 15.87 -0.32
C LEU A 138 10.20 15.39 -1.46
N LYS A 139 11.50 15.23 -1.18
CA LYS A 139 12.49 14.72 -2.14
C LYS A 139 12.99 13.33 -1.73
N ARG A 140 12.62 12.28 -2.47
CA ARG A 140 13.13 10.92 -2.28
C ARG A 140 12.96 10.05 -3.53
N ASN A 141 14.07 9.55 -4.09
CA ASN A 141 14.17 8.71 -5.30
C ASN A 141 13.99 9.47 -6.63
N ALA A 142 12.96 9.23 -7.45
CA ALA A 142 12.71 9.94 -8.72
C ALA A 142 12.32 11.43 -8.53
N GLU A 143 13.02 12.11 -7.61
CA GLU A 143 12.94 13.52 -7.23
C GLU A 143 11.64 13.93 -6.55
N GLY A 144 10.77 12.99 -6.18
CA GLY A 144 9.51 13.27 -5.52
C GLY A 144 8.53 14.00 -6.42
N LYS A 145 8.50 13.67 -7.72
CA LYS A 145 7.73 14.39 -8.77
C LYS A 145 6.31 14.74 -8.36
N ILE A 146 5.59 13.80 -7.73
CA ILE A 146 4.20 14.02 -7.32
C ILE A 146 4.12 14.99 -6.14
N ARG A 147 4.97 14.80 -5.13
CA ARG A 147 5.02 15.68 -3.95
C ARG A 147 5.45 17.09 -4.33
N ALA A 148 6.43 17.22 -5.22
CA ALA A 148 6.88 18.50 -5.77
C ALA A 148 5.76 19.21 -6.55
N LYS A 149 4.99 18.48 -7.38
CA LYS A 149 3.80 19.03 -8.03
C LYS A 149 2.77 19.50 -7.01
N LEU A 150 2.45 18.69 -6.01
CA LEU A 150 1.50 19.10 -4.96
C LEU A 150 1.95 20.37 -4.23
N VAL A 151 3.24 20.50 -3.91
CA VAL A 151 3.77 21.74 -3.34
C VAL A 151 3.53 22.92 -4.27
N ALA A 152 3.85 22.79 -5.57
CA ALA A 152 3.67 23.87 -6.54
C ALA A 152 2.19 24.25 -6.74
N GLU A 153 1.29 23.27 -6.83
CA GLU A 153 -0.16 23.51 -7.01
C GLU A 153 -0.80 24.17 -5.79
N PHE A 154 -0.27 23.92 -4.58
CA PHE A 154 -0.85 24.43 -3.33
C PHE A 154 -0.04 25.56 -2.67
N ASP A 155 0.97 26.11 -3.34
CA ASP A 155 1.90 27.10 -2.77
C ASP A 155 1.21 28.36 -2.21
N SER A 156 0.08 28.75 -2.81
CA SER A 156 -0.72 29.92 -2.40
C SER A 156 -2.06 29.56 -1.75
N ALA A 157 -2.31 28.28 -1.47
CA ALA A 157 -3.59 27.83 -0.94
C ALA A 157 -3.68 28.06 0.58
N GLU A 158 -4.70 28.79 1.01
CA GLU A 158 -4.95 29.04 2.43
C GLU A 158 -5.31 27.73 3.16
N GLY A 159 -4.76 27.57 4.37
CA GLY A 159 -5.02 26.39 5.19
C GLY A 159 -4.36 25.10 4.67
N VAL A 160 -3.46 25.18 3.70
CA VAL A 160 -2.71 24.02 3.19
C VAL A 160 -1.28 24.03 3.73
N VAL A 161 -0.81 22.89 4.23
CA VAL A 161 0.56 22.71 4.72
C VAL A 161 1.15 21.47 4.07
N ILE A 162 2.17 21.66 3.24
CA ILE A 162 2.94 20.57 2.60
C ILE A 162 4.41 20.84 2.83
N GLU A 163 5.06 20.07 3.71
CA GLU A 163 6.40 20.38 4.19
C GLU A 163 7.32 19.16 4.38
N GLU A 164 8.63 19.41 4.39
CA GLU A 164 9.66 18.39 4.58
C GLU A 164 9.64 17.85 6.03
N GLY A 165 9.73 16.52 6.16
CA GLY A 165 9.67 15.85 7.46
C GLY A 165 10.40 14.52 7.50
N THR A 166 10.70 14.07 8.73
CA THR A 166 11.36 12.79 8.98
C THR A 166 10.41 11.83 9.71
N ALA A 167 10.50 10.54 9.39
CA ALA A 167 9.60 9.51 9.94
C ALA A 167 9.97 9.06 11.37
N ARG A 168 10.93 9.72 12.04
CA ARG A 168 11.49 9.27 13.33
C ARG A 168 11.56 10.40 14.34
N GLY A 169 11.55 10.04 15.62
CA GLY A 169 11.73 10.97 16.74
C GLY A 169 10.75 12.14 16.68
N SER A 170 11.30 13.35 16.83
CA SER A 170 10.53 14.61 16.79
C SER A 170 9.79 14.83 15.47
N GLY A 171 10.29 14.33 14.34
CA GLY A 171 9.62 14.46 13.05
C GLY A 171 8.28 13.73 13.00
N LYS A 172 8.22 12.52 13.58
CA LYS A 172 6.96 11.76 13.69
C LYS A 172 5.95 12.51 14.56
N VAL A 173 6.39 13.05 15.69
CA VAL A 173 5.53 13.82 16.61
C VAL A 173 4.99 15.08 15.92
N ALA A 174 5.84 15.81 15.20
CA ALA A 174 5.44 16.99 14.44
C ALA A 174 4.37 16.65 13.37
N SER A 175 4.58 15.57 12.60
CA SER A 175 3.59 15.10 11.63
C SER A 175 2.27 14.74 12.32
N GLN A 176 2.29 14.01 13.44
CA GLN A 176 1.08 13.62 14.16
C GLN A 176 0.31 14.83 14.71
N THR A 177 1.01 15.80 15.28
CA THR A 177 0.40 17.05 15.78
C THR A 177 -0.25 17.84 14.65
N GLY A 178 0.43 17.99 13.51
CA GLY A 178 -0.13 18.66 12.34
C GLY A 178 -1.37 17.93 11.80
N MET A 179 -1.32 16.59 11.68
CA MET A 179 -2.46 15.77 11.26
C MET A 179 -3.67 15.95 12.19
N ARG A 180 -3.48 16.01 13.51
CA ARG A 180 -4.58 16.21 14.47
C ARG A 180 -5.23 17.59 14.38
N ARG A 181 -4.47 18.61 13.97
CA ARG A 181 -4.93 20.00 13.75
C ARG A 181 -5.47 20.24 12.35
N SER A 182 -5.63 19.19 11.55
CA SER A 182 -6.03 19.29 10.16
C SER A 182 -7.38 18.62 9.90
N THR A 183 -8.17 19.17 8.99
CA THR A 183 -9.42 18.55 8.51
C THR A 183 -9.12 17.36 7.61
N PHE A 184 -8.15 17.52 6.69
CA PHE A 184 -7.73 16.48 5.76
C PHE A 184 -6.22 16.24 5.84
N CYS A 185 -5.83 14.96 5.81
CA CYS A 185 -4.44 14.54 5.73
C CYS A 185 -4.18 13.90 4.38
N LEU A 186 -3.21 14.40 3.63
CA LEU A 186 -2.79 13.77 2.38
C LEU A 186 -1.90 12.56 2.67
N ASN A 187 -2.05 11.53 1.85
CA ASN A 187 -1.12 10.41 1.78
C ASN A 187 -0.59 10.27 0.34
N PRO A 188 0.15 11.26 -0.18
CA PRO A 188 0.63 11.22 -1.55
C PRO A 188 1.69 10.12 -1.68
N ALA A 189 1.52 9.29 -2.71
CA ALA A 189 2.50 8.29 -3.09
C ALA A 189 3.90 8.92 -3.15
N GLY A 190 4.89 8.18 -2.66
CA GLY A 190 6.29 8.48 -2.98
C GLY A 190 6.64 7.89 -4.35
N ASP A 191 7.89 8.04 -4.77
CA ASP A 191 8.34 7.45 -6.04
C ASP A 191 8.48 5.91 -6.00
N THR A 192 8.47 5.36 -4.78
CA THR A 192 8.17 3.96 -4.49
C THR A 192 6.80 3.91 -3.82
N PRO A 193 5.93 2.95 -4.15
CA PRO A 193 4.71 2.71 -3.40
C PRO A 193 5.03 2.68 -1.92
N SER A 194 4.44 3.62 -1.18
CA SER A 194 5.09 4.19 -0.01
C SER A 194 5.18 3.17 1.11
N SER A 195 6.33 2.56 1.38
CA SER A 195 6.54 1.77 2.60
C SER A 195 6.55 2.70 3.81
N THR A 196 5.34 3.05 4.27
CA THR A 196 5.11 3.81 5.50
C THR A 196 5.59 3.01 6.69
#